data_AF-A0A523TZK4-F1
#
_entry.id   AF-A0A523TZK4-F1
#
_cell.length_a   1.000
_cell.length_b   1.000
_cell.length_c   1.000
_cell.angle_alpha   90.00
_cell.angle_beta   90.00
_cell.angle_gamma   90.00
#
_symmetry.space_group_name_H-M   'P 1'
#
loop_
_entity.id
_entity.type
_entity.pdbx_description
1 polymer ?
#
loop_
_entity_poly.entity_id
_entity_poly.type
_entity_poly.pdbx_seq_one_letter_code
_entity_poly.pdbx_strand_id
1 'polypeptide(L)'
;MNRFSKFFSLALVIGTLSSVQAKIIHVSEEEAYNEALKNNQQLIVEFSADWCSVCNNIKQPFEEIANEDEFGSVTFMQVDVDKLDSVSKQNGVVGVPTFVYLEKGDKKVEEIGVQNLPAFKDHLRDNLRKTFQVAKNAPVDIVMGNRSKTMADITSQDVAVDKDAPAKESNFFSRFINAIIAFFMFIIEKIREFFVTIVNAIKGFFGK
;
A
#
# COMPACT_ATOMS: atom_id res chain seq x y z
N MET A 1 -45.35 18.93 39.07
CA MET A 1 -43.94 19.35 39.28
C MET A 1 -43.07 18.54 38.35
N ASN A 2 -42.86 19.06 37.15
CA ASN A 2 -42.18 18.40 36.04
C ASN A 2 -40.66 18.48 36.25
N ARG A 3 -40.02 17.35 36.55
CA ARG A 3 -38.55 17.26 36.60
C ARG A 3 -38.01 17.04 35.20
N PHE A 4 -37.72 18.17 34.54
CA PHE A 4 -36.45 18.46 33.90
C PHE A 4 -35.67 17.27 33.30
N SER A 5 -35.78 17.13 31.98
CA SER A 5 -34.66 17.43 31.06
C SER A 5 -33.27 16.95 31.53
N LYS A 6 -33.01 15.63 31.53
CA LYS A 6 -31.63 15.10 31.63
C LYS A 6 -31.40 13.74 30.95
N PHE A 7 -32.05 13.46 29.82
CA PHE A 7 -31.69 12.28 29.00
C PHE A 7 -31.66 12.57 27.49
N PHE A 8 -31.33 13.81 27.11
CA PHE A 8 -31.15 14.23 25.73
C PHE A 8 -29.65 14.38 25.35
N SER A 9 -28.79 13.48 25.85
CA SER A 9 -27.36 13.48 25.52
C SER A 9 -26.76 12.07 25.50
N LEU A 10 -27.48 11.10 24.94
CA LEU A 10 -26.81 9.96 24.31
C LEU A 10 -26.56 10.36 22.85
N ALA A 11 -25.59 11.25 22.67
CA ALA A 11 -25.05 11.57 21.36
C ALA A 11 -24.47 10.28 20.77
N LEU A 12 -25.23 9.67 19.86
CA LEU A 12 -24.78 9.38 18.51
C LEU A 12 -23.27 9.06 18.39
N VAL A 13 -22.81 7.96 19.00
CA VAL A 13 -21.64 7.24 18.46
C VAL A 13 -22.15 6.45 17.25
N ILE A 14 -22.66 7.15 16.24
CA ILE A 14 -22.56 6.66 14.88
C ILE A 14 -21.09 6.84 14.57
N GLY A 15 -20.29 5.84 14.93
CA GLY A 15 -18.97 5.68 14.38
C GLY A 15 -19.14 5.82 12.88
N THR A 16 -18.53 6.86 12.33
CA THR A 16 -18.45 7.04 10.89
C THR A 16 -17.82 5.77 10.35
N LEU A 17 -18.67 4.90 9.82
CA LEU A 17 -18.29 3.84 8.89
C LEU A 17 -17.70 4.63 7.72
N SER A 18 -16.40 4.93 7.81
CA SER A 18 -15.65 5.47 6.70
C SER A 18 -15.69 4.37 5.67
N SER A 19 -16.59 4.52 4.70
CA SER A 19 -16.56 3.79 3.46
C SER A 19 -15.12 3.86 2.97
N VAL A 20 -14.39 2.74 3.01
CA VAL A 20 -13.06 2.65 2.41
C VAL A 20 -13.31 2.86 0.92
N GLN A 21 -13.16 4.11 0.47
CA GLN A 21 -13.21 4.46 -0.94
C GLN A 21 -11.97 3.81 -1.56
N ALA A 22 -12.16 2.97 -2.58
CA ALA A 22 -11.03 2.30 -3.22
C ALA A 22 -10.02 3.33 -3.75
N LYS A 23 -8.72 3.10 -3.54
CA LYS A 23 -7.64 3.99 -3.99
C LYS A 23 -7.33 3.80 -5.48
N ILE A 24 -8.35 3.85 -6.33
CA ILE A 24 -8.20 3.81 -7.79
C ILE A 24 -8.51 5.18 -8.38
N ILE A 25 -7.57 5.69 -9.17
CA ILE A 25 -7.75 6.92 -9.92
C ILE A 25 -8.31 6.55 -11.30
N HIS A 26 -9.56 6.91 -11.55
CA HIS A 26 -10.12 6.83 -12.90
C HIS A 26 -9.70 8.06 -13.69
N VAL A 27 -9.02 7.85 -14.81
CA VAL A 27 -8.44 8.92 -15.61
C VAL A 27 -9.17 9.01 -16.93
N SER A 28 -9.75 10.19 -17.18
CA SER A 28 -10.47 10.53 -18.41
C SER A 28 -9.86 11.70 -19.18
N GLU A 29 -8.84 12.35 -18.61
CA GLU A 29 -8.15 13.51 -19.18
C GLU A 29 -6.63 13.26 -19.20
N GLU A 30 -5.95 13.73 -20.23
CA GLU A 30 -4.51 13.50 -20.42
C GLU A 30 -3.68 14.26 -19.37
N GLU A 31 -4.15 15.42 -18.93
CA GLU A 31 -3.52 16.20 -17.86
C GLU A 31 -3.51 15.42 -16.54
N ALA A 32 -4.62 14.79 -16.18
CA ALA A 32 -4.73 13.98 -14.97
C ALA A 32 -3.82 12.74 -15.03
N TYR A 33 -3.70 12.11 -16.21
CA TYR A 33 -2.73 11.04 -16.44
C TYR A 33 -1.30 11.51 -16.15
N ASN A 34 -0.90 12.62 -16.78
CA ASN A 34 0.44 13.19 -16.67
C ASN A 34 0.75 13.69 -15.24
N GLU A 35 -0.24 14.24 -14.54
CA GLU A 35 -0.10 14.64 -13.15
C GLU A 35 0.15 13.43 -12.24
N ALA A 36 -0.63 12.36 -12.43
CA ALA A 36 -0.43 11.13 -11.66
C ALA A 36 0.97 10.53 -11.89
N LEU A 37 1.49 10.54 -13.12
CA LEU A 37 2.85 10.10 -13.42
C LEU A 37 3.93 10.91 -12.68
N LYS A 38 3.73 12.23 -12.53
CA LYS A 38 4.69 13.11 -11.84
C LYS A 38 4.64 12.96 -10.33
N ASN A 39 3.45 12.77 -9.77
CA ASN A 39 3.22 12.82 -8.33
C ASN A 39 3.40 11.46 -7.63
N ASN A 40 3.48 10.37 -8.39
CA ASN A 40 3.56 9.02 -7.83
C ASN A 40 4.83 8.31 -8.30
N GLN A 41 5.49 7.59 -7.39
CA GLN A 41 6.71 6.86 -7.72
C GLN A 41 6.43 5.49 -8.33
N GLN A 42 5.37 4.80 -7.88
CA GLN A 42 5.01 3.46 -8.33
C GLN A 42 3.56 3.50 -8.76
N LEU A 43 3.30 3.19 -10.03
CA LEU A 43 1.96 3.17 -10.59
C LEU A 43 1.70 1.87 -11.33
N ILE A 44 0.47 1.40 -11.23
CA ILE A 44 -0.09 0.41 -12.14
C ILE A 44 -1.27 1.05 -12.87
N VAL A 45 -1.25 0.97 -14.20
CA VAL A 45 -2.29 1.51 -15.07
C VAL A 45 -3.00 0.35 -15.75
N GLU A 46 -4.29 0.17 -15.46
CA GLU A 46 -5.20 -0.70 -16.21
C GLU A 46 -5.80 0.10 -17.38
N PHE A 47 -5.41 -0.24 -18.60
CA PHE A 47 -6.09 0.21 -19.80
C PHE A 47 -7.29 -0.70 -20.07
N SER A 48 -8.48 -0.13 -20.02
CA SER A 48 -9.76 -0.83 -19.93
C SER A 48 -10.81 -0.23 -20.87
N ALA A 49 -11.94 -0.91 -21.01
CA ALA A 49 -13.09 -0.43 -21.79
C ALA A 49 -14.40 -1.00 -21.24
N ASP A 50 -15.50 -0.25 -21.36
CA ASP A 50 -16.79 -0.68 -20.81
C ASP A 50 -17.39 -1.89 -21.54
N TRP A 51 -17.11 -2.04 -22.84
CA TRP A 51 -17.54 -3.17 -23.67
C TRP A 51 -16.72 -4.45 -23.44
N CYS A 52 -15.63 -4.38 -22.67
CA CYS A 52 -14.76 -5.51 -22.40
C CYS A 52 -15.27 -6.34 -21.21
N SER A 53 -15.82 -7.53 -21.51
CA SER A 53 -16.35 -8.43 -20.46
C SER A 53 -15.29 -8.88 -19.46
N VAL A 54 -14.07 -9.20 -19.91
CA VAL A 54 -12.97 -9.60 -19.02
C VAL A 54 -12.61 -8.45 -18.07
N CYS A 55 -12.53 -7.23 -18.59
CA CYS A 55 -12.28 -6.02 -17.82
C CYS A 55 -13.32 -5.85 -16.70
N ASN A 56 -14.60 -6.00 -17.03
CA ASN A 56 -15.68 -5.92 -16.04
C ASN A 56 -15.55 -6.99 -14.94
N ASN A 57 -15.10 -8.20 -15.28
CA ASN A 57 -14.92 -9.28 -14.30
C ASN A 57 -13.74 -9.04 -13.34
N ILE A 58 -12.71 -8.28 -13.77
CA ILE A 58 -11.53 -8.00 -12.95
C ILE A 58 -11.63 -6.69 -12.15
N LYS A 59 -12.63 -5.82 -12.39
CA LYS A 59 -12.80 -4.55 -11.68
C LYS A 59 -12.76 -4.74 -10.16
N GLN A 60 -13.62 -5.59 -9.61
CA GLN A 60 -13.65 -5.87 -8.17
C GLN A 60 -12.33 -6.52 -7.68
N PRO A 61 -11.82 -7.60 -8.29
CA PRO A 61 -10.51 -8.15 -7.93
C PRO A 61 -9.37 -7.13 -7.93
N PHE A 62 -9.35 -6.21 -8.89
CA PHE A 62 -8.33 -5.15 -9.01
C PHE A 62 -8.46 -4.13 -7.87
N GLU A 63 -9.69 -3.71 -7.54
CA GLU A 63 -9.99 -2.88 -6.37
C GLU A 63 -9.60 -3.54 -5.05
N GLU A 64 -9.84 -4.85 -4.90
CA GLU A 64 -9.45 -5.60 -3.70
C GLU A 64 -7.93 -5.53 -3.50
N ILE A 65 -7.13 -5.75 -4.56
CA ILE A 65 -5.66 -5.63 -4.47
C ILE A 65 -5.23 -4.19 -4.21
N ALA A 66 -5.87 -3.20 -4.84
CA ALA A 66 -5.56 -1.79 -4.65
C ALA A 66 -5.73 -1.32 -3.20
N ASN A 67 -6.59 -1.99 -2.44
CA ASN A 67 -6.89 -1.68 -1.04
C ASN A 67 -6.08 -2.51 -0.04
N GLU A 68 -5.21 -3.41 -0.48
CA GLU A 68 -4.33 -4.15 0.43
C GLU A 68 -3.23 -3.22 0.96
N ASP A 69 -3.03 -3.22 2.28
CA ASP A 69 -2.00 -2.39 2.95
C ASP A 69 -0.60 -2.62 2.37
N GLU A 70 -0.31 -3.84 1.91
CA GLU A 70 0.95 -4.21 1.24
C GLU A 70 1.24 -3.30 0.03
N PHE A 71 0.22 -2.87 -0.70
CA PHE A 71 0.35 -2.02 -1.89
C PHE A 71 -0.06 -0.57 -1.64
N GLY A 72 -0.13 -0.13 -0.38
CA GLY A 72 -0.53 1.23 -0.02
C GLY A 72 0.37 2.34 -0.61
N SER A 73 1.63 2.02 -0.96
CA SER A 73 2.55 2.93 -1.66
C SER A 73 2.38 2.96 -3.18
N VAL A 74 1.68 1.96 -3.74
CA VAL A 74 1.38 1.88 -5.18
C VAL A 74 0.13 2.71 -5.46
N THR A 75 0.13 3.39 -6.60
CA THR A 75 -1.04 4.11 -7.11
C THR A 75 -1.67 3.29 -8.22
N PHE A 76 -2.93 2.94 -8.04
CA PHE A 76 -3.72 2.19 -9.01
C PHE A 76 -4.51 3.18 -9.86
N MET A 77 -4.43 3.01 -11.17
CA MET A 77 -5.07 3.86 -12.15
C MET A 77 -5.83 3.02 -13.15
N GLN A 78 -7.00 3.50 -13.56
CA GLN A 78 -7.74 2.95 -14.68
C GLN A 78 -7.89 4.02 -15.77
N VAL A 79 -7.53 3.66 -17.00
CA VAL A 79 -7.63 4.49 -18.19
C VAL A 79 -8.61 3.84 -19.14
N ASP A 80 -9.63 4.60 -19.54
CA ASP A 80 -10.57 4.19 -20.57
C ASP A 80 -9.96 4.45 -21.96
N VAL A 81 -9.72 3.38 -22.72
CA VAL A 81 -9.08 3.48 -24.05
C VAL A 81 -9.93 4.22 -25.07
N ASP A 82 -11.26 4.26 -24.90
CA ASP A 82 -12.16 4.96 -25.81
C ASP A 82 -12.14 6.48 -25.54
N LYS A 83 -11.84 6.89 -24.31
CA LYS A 83 -11.73 8.30 -23.91
C LYS A 83 -10.34 8.86 -24.12
N LEU A 84 -9.30 8.03 -23.94
CA LEU A 84 -7.90 8.43 -23.98
C LEU A 84 -7.10 7.59 -24.99
N ASP A 85 -7.54 7.62 -26.24
CA ASP A 85 -6.89 6.91 -27.36
C ASP A 85 -5.44 7.36 -27.57
N SER A 86 -5.13 8.65 -27.44
CA SER A 86 -3.77 9.20 -27.55
C SER A 86 -2.82 8.58 -26.53
N VAL A 87 -3.20 8.61 -25.24
CA VAL A 87 -2.44 8.06 -24.12
C VAL A 87 -2.28 6.54 -24.28
N SER A 88 -3.34 5.86 -24.71
CA SER A 88 -3.33 4.41 -24.95
C SER A 88 -2.31 4.04 -26.03
N LYS A 89 -2.32 4.75 -27.16
CA LYS A 89 -1.35 4.57 -28.27
C LYS A 89 0.08 4.89 -27.86
N GLN A 90 0.30 5.98 -27.13
CA GLN A 90 1.62 6.36 -26.60
C GLN A 90 2.19 5.27 -25.67
N ASN A 91 1.32 4.61 -24.91
CA ASN A 91 1.68 3.48 -24.07
C ASN A 91 1.77 2.15 -24.81
N GLY A 92 1.57 2.11 -26.14
CA GLY A 92 1.67 0.89 -26.95
C GLY A 92 0.52 -0.11 -26.74
N VAL A 93 -0.61 0.34 -26.20
CA VAL A 93 -1.77 -0.52 -25.92
C VAL A 93 -2.40 -0.99 -27.22
N VAL A 94 -2.39 -2.31 -27.43
CA VAL A 94 -2.96 -2.96 -28.63
C VAL A 94 -4.24 -3.76 -28.35
N GLY A 95 -4.63 -3.88 -27.07
CA GLY A 95 -5.83 -4.61 -26.64
C GLY A 95 -6.14 -4.36 -25.17
N VAL A 96 -7.31 -4.82 -24.72
CA VAL A 96 -7.78 -4.66 -23.33
C VAL A 96 -8.19 -6.00 -22.70
N PRO A 97 -8.05 -6.15 -21.36
CA PRO A 97 -7.33 -5.23 -20.48
C PRO A 97 -5.82 -5.28 -20.74
N THR A 98 -5.12 -4.16 -20.56
CA THR A 98 -3.64 -4.13 -20.55
C THR A 98 -3.17 -3.46 -19.28
N PHE A 99 -2.20 -4.06 -18.60
CA PHE A 99 -1.60 -3.50 -17.38
C PHE A 99 -0.20 -2.98 -17.67
N VAL A 100 0.05 -1.74 -17.30
CA VAL A 100 1.37 -1.12 -17.42
C VAL A 100 1.87 -0.74 -16.04
N TYR A 101 3.04 -1.25 -15.68
CA TYR A 101 3.70 -0.98 -14.40
C TYR A 101 4.78 0.06 -14.62
N LEU A 102 4.66 1.17 -13.92
CA LEU A 102 5.53 2.33 -14.05
C LEU A 102 6.24 2.58 -12.72
N GLU A 103 7.55 2.83 -12.79
CA GLU A 103 8.32 3.31 -11.65
C GLU A 103 9.08 4.56 -12.05
N LYS A 104 8.79 5.69 -11.37
CA LYS A 104 9.33 7.02 -11.65
C LYS A 104 9.13 7.46 -13.11
N GLY A 105 7.98 7.11 -13.68
CA GLY A 105 7.61 7.41 -15.06
C GLY A 105 8.14 6.43 -16.11
N ASP A 106 9.06 5.53 -15.74
CA ASP A 106 9.58 4.51 -16.66
C ASP A 106 8.70 3.27 -16.66
N LYS A 107 8.34 2.78 -17.85
CA LYS A 107 7.69 1.47 -18.02
C LYS A 107 8.65 0.35 -17.64
N LYS A 108 8.24 -0.47 -16.67
CA LYS A 108 9.00 -1.64 -16.19
C LYS A 108 8.45 -2.94 -16.76
N VAL A 109 7.13 -3.09 -16.74
CA VAL A 109 6.43 -4.31 -17.18
C VAL A 109 5.16 -3.90 -17.92
N GLU A 110 4.79 -4.69 -18.92
CA GLU A 110 3.52 -4.62 -19.63
C GLU A 110 2.91 -6.01 -19.72
N GLU A 111 1.62 -6.11 -19.45
CA GLU A 111 0.87 -7.35 -19.53
C GLU A 111 -0.41 -7.15 -20.33
N ILE A 112 -0.55 -7.90 -21.41
CA ILE A 112 -1.71 -7.82 -22.29
C ILE A 112 -2.66 -8.98 -21.98
N GLY A 113 -3.89 -8.63 -21.63
CA GLY A 113 -4.97 -9.56 -21.32
C GLY A 113 -4.86 -10.21 -19.94
N VAL A 114 -5.84 -11.07 -19.65
CA VAL A 114 -5.88 -11.91 -18.44
C VAL A 114 -6.05 -13.36 -18.88
N GLN A 115 -5.03 -14.18 -18.65
CA GLN A 115 -5.04 -15.58 -19.12
C GLN A 115 -5.92 -16.50 -18.26
N ASN A 116 -5.94 -16.27 -16.95
CA ASN A 116 -6.68 -17.07 -15.99
C ASN A 116 -7.39 -16.17 -14.97
N LEU A 117 -8.69 -15.96 -15.18
CA LEU A 117 -9.49 -15.05 -14.36
C LEU A 117 -9.55 -15.47 -12.87
N PRO A 118 -9.76 -16.75 -12.51
CA PRO A 118 -9.64 -17.20 -11.12
C PRO A 118 -8.31 -16.89 -10.44
N ALA A 119 -7.20 -16.91 -11.19
CA ALA A 119 -5.85 -16.67 -10.65
C ALA A 119 -5.41 -15.19 -10.74
N PHE A 120 -6.27 -14.29 -11.23
CA PHE A 120 -5.91 -12.92 -11.54
C PHE A 120 -5.31 -12.18 -10.33
N LYS A 121 -5.93 -12.29 -9.15
CA LYS A 121 -5.44 -11.62 -7.93
C LYS A 121 -4.04 -12.05 -7.56
N ASP A 122 -3.79 -13.36 -7.53
CA ASP A 122 -2.48 -13.89 -7.15
C ASP A 122 -1.40 -13.48 -8.15
N HIS A 123 -1.74 -13.52 -9.44
CA HIS A 123 -0.85 -13.07 -10.52
C HIS A 123 -0.50 -11.58 -10.40
N LEU A 124 -1.52 -10.73 -10.18
CA LEU A 124 -1.34 -9.30 -9.99
C LEU A 124 -0.46 -8.99 -8.77
N ARG A 125 -0.73 -9.62 -7.62
CA ARG A 125 0.11 -9.47 -6.41
C ARG A 125 1.55 -9.84 -6.67
N ASP A 126 1.78 -10.98 -7.31
CA ASP A 126 3.12 -11.46 -7.61
C ASP A 126 3.89 -10.50 -8.52
N ASN A 127 3.22 -9.91 -9.51
CA ASN A 127 3.86 -8.95 -10.41
C ASN A 127 4.12 -7.60 -9.75
N LEU A 128 3.23 -7.12 -8.88
CA LEU A 128 3.48 -5.93 -8.06
C LEU A 128 4.71 -6.12 -7.16
N ARG A 129 4.80 -7.26 -6.46
CA ARG A 129 5.95 -7.62 -5.61
C ARG A 129 7.25 -7.69 -6.40
N LYS A 130 7.24 -8.38 -7.55
CA LYS A 130 8.42 -8.53 -8.42
C LYS A 130 8.88 -7.19 -8.99
N THR A 131 7.94 -6.36 -9.46
CA THR A 131 8.25 -5.13 -10.17
C THR A 131 8.73 -4.04 -9.22
N PHE A 132 8.03 -3.85 -8.11
CA PHE A 132 8.28 -2.74 -7.18
C PHE A 132 9.12 -3.14 -5.96
N GLN A 133 9.60 -4.38 -5.90
CA GLN A 133 10.38 -4.93 -4.79
C GLN A 133 9.68 -4.69 -3.43
N VAL A 134 8.35 -4.75 -3.43
CA VAL A 134 7.54 -4.63 -2.21
C VAL A 134 8.00 -5.75 -1.28
N ALA A 135 8.67 -5.38 -0.18
CA ALA A 135 9.32 -6.33 0.68
C ALA A 135 8.29 -7.29 1.30
N LYS A 136 8.61 -8.59 1.36
CA LYS A 136 7.82 -9.66 1.99
C LYS A 136 7.57 -9.49 3.51
N ASN A 137 7.77 -8.30 4.07
CA ASN A 137 7.72 -8.04 5.50
C ASN A 137 6.46 -7.26 5.94
N ALA A 138 5.36 -7.37 5.18
CA ALA A 138 4.04 -7.26 5.80
C ALA A 138 3.83 -8.53 6.66
N PRO A 139 3.43 -8.42 7.94
CA PRO A 139 3.22 -9.59 8.77
C PRO A 139 1.97 -10.32 8.27
N VAL A 140 2.18 -11.38 7.48
CA VAL A 140 1.14 -12.33 7.11
C VAL A 140 1.51 -13.65 7.78
N ASP A 141 0.67 -14.05 8.73
CA ASP A 141 0.82 -15.26 9.51
C ASP A 141 1.05 -16.49 8.61
N ILE A 142 2.09 -17.24 8.95
CA ILE A 142 2.54 -18.44 8.23
C ILE A 142 1.64 -19.62 8.62
N VAL A 143 1.50 -20.55 7.66
CA VAL A 143 1.13 -21.99 7.76
C VAL A 143 -0.28 -22.25 7.22
N MET A 144 -0.43 -22.84 6.03
CA MET A 144 -0.15 -24.27 5.78
C MET A 144 0.46 -24.53 4.39
N GLY A 145 1.50 -25.34 4.39
CA GLY A 145 2.22 -25.74 3.20
C GLY A 145 1.56 -26.85 2.38
N ASN A 146 1.94 -26.92 1.10
CA ASN A 146 2.40 -28.16 0.50
C ASN A 146 3.10 -27.88 -0.83
N ARG A 147 4.37 -28.25 -0.98
CA ARG A 147 4.96 -28.57 -2.29
C ARG A 147 5.81 -29.81 -2.15
N SER A 148 5.35 -30.87 -2.81
CA SER A 148 6.02 -32.14 -3.06
C SER A 148 7.49 -31.94 -3.42
N LYS A 149 8.38 -32.69 -2.76
CA LYS A 149 9.73 -32.95 -3.25
C LYS A 149 9.75 -34.31 -3.94
N THR A 150 10.21 -34.31 -5.19
CA THR A 150 10.42 -35.48 -6.03
C THR A 150 11.68 -36.24 -5.63
N MET A 151 11.68 -37.53 -5.96
CA MET A 151 12.48 -38.63 -5.40
C MET A 151 13.93 -38.72 -5.94
N ALA A 152 14.59 -37.61 -6.26
CA ALA A 152 15.83 -37.60 -7.05
C ALA A 152 17.08 -37.02 -6.35
N ASP A 153 17.07 -36.84 -5.03
CA ASP A 153 18.26 -36.29 -4.33
C ASP A 153 18.49 -37.00 -2.98
N ILE A 154 18.82 -38.29 -3.06
CA ILE A 154 19.38 -39.06 -1.95
C ILE A 154 20.66 -39.72 -2.48
N THR A 155 21.77 -39.00 -2.44
CA THR A 155 23.11 -39.61 -2.41
C THR A 155 24.09 -38.66 -1.71
N SER A 156 24.24 -38.90 -0.40
CA SER A 156 25.47 -38.87 0.38
C SER A 156 26.55 -37.83 0.04
N GLN A 157 26.63 -36.79 0.86
CA GLN A 157 27.93 -36.46 1.47
C GLN A 157 27.75 -35.74 2.81
N ASP A 158 28.38 -36.34 3.80
CA ASP A 158 28.41 -35.93 5.19
C ASP A 158 29.04 -34.54 5.36
N VAL A 159 28.28 -33.62 5.96
CA VAL A 159 28.87 -32.52 6.73
C VAL A 159 28.13 -32.46 8.05
N ALA A 160 28.91 -32.62 9.11
CA ALA A 160 28.49 -32.70 10.49
C ALA A 160 27.55 -31.55 10.89
N VAL A 161 26.56 -31.92 11.70
CA VAL A 161 25.73 -31.02 12.49
C VAL A 161 26.64 -30.24 13.43
N ASP A 162 26.96 -28.99 13.08
CA ASP A 162 27.49 -28.02 14.02
C ASP A 162 26.30 -27.39 14.77
N LYS A 163 26.08 -27.90 15.99
CA LYS A 163 25.26 -27.24 17.00
C LYS A 163 26.20 -26.24 17.68
N ASP A 164 25.99 -24.96 17.39
CA ASP A 164 26.28 -23.77 18.22
C ASP A 164 26.82 -22.61 17.36
N ALA A 165 25.92 -21.90 16.68
CA ALA A 165 26.21 -20.58 16.11
C ALA A 165 25.07 -19.58 16.44
N PRO A 166 25.33 -18.48 17.18
CA PRO A 166 24.30 -17.60 17.67
C PRO A 166 23.72 -16.70 16.57
N ALA A 167 22.39 -16.59 16.57
CA ALA A 167 21.60 -15.65 15.79
C ALA A 167 22.15 -14.22 15.91
N LYS A 168 22.51 -13.60 14.78
CA LYS A 168 23.00 -12.22 14.74
C LYS A 168 22.34 -11.44 13.61
N GLU A 169 21.04 -11.21 13.72
CA GLU A 169 20.32 -10.24 12.91
C GLU A 169 19.11 -9.64 13.65
N SER A 170 19.36 -8.98 14.80
CA SER A 170 18.31 -8.31 15.58
C SER A 170 18.70 -6.93 16.15
N ASN A 171 19.82 -6.35 15.69
CA ASN A 171 20.43 -5.17 16.33
C ASN A 171 20.55 -3.92 15.45
N PHE A 172 20.02 -3.91 14.23
CA PHE A 172 20.08 -2.73 13.36
C PHE A 172 18.80 -1.89 13.42
N PHE A 173 17.66 -2.51 13.13
CA PHE A 173 16.36 -1.81 13.11
C PHE A 173 15.93 -1.32 14.49
N SER A 174 16.18 -2.10 15.54
CA SER A 174 15.86 -1.70 16.92
C SER A 174 16.62 -0.45 17.36
N ARG A 175 17.87 -0.27 16.91
CA ARG A 175 18.68 0.93 17.22
C ARG A 175 18.15 2.16 16.50
N PHE A 176 17.65 2.00 15.28
CA PHE A 176 17.09 3.09 14.49
C PHE A 176 15.74 3.54 15.05
N ILE A 177 14.86 2.59 15.38
CA ILE A 177 13.57 2.88 16.02
C ILE A 177 13.77 3.52 17.40
N ASN A 178 14.68 2.99 18.23
CA ASN A 178 14.97 3.59 19.53
C ASN A 178 15.59 4.99 19.40
N ALA A 179 16.39 5.25 18.36
CA ALA A 179 16.92 6.59 18.08
C ALA A 179 15.80 7.57 17.68
N ILE A 180 14.84 7.14 16.87
CA ILE A 180 13.67 7.96 16.46
C ILE A 180 12.78 8.25 17.68
N ILE A 181 12.50 7.24 18.50
CA ILE A 181 11.71 7.39 19.73
C ILE A 181 12.41 8.35 20.70
N ALA A 182 13.73 8.23 20.88
CA ALA A 182 14.51 9.13 21.73
C ALA A 182 14.50 10.57 21.19
N PHE A 183 14.60 10.75 19.87
CA PHE A 183 14.54 12.07 19.25
C PHE A 183 13.16 12.72 19.41
N PHE A 184 12.09 11.93 19.25
CA PHE A 184 10.72 12.42 19.44
C PHE A 184 10.43 12.75 20.92
N MET A 185 10.87 11.91 21.86
CA MET A 185 10.80 12.21 23.29
C MET A 185 11.58 13.48 23.65
N PHE A 186 12.78 13.67 23.07
CA PHE A 186 13.58 14.87 23.27
C PHE A 186 12.88 16.14 22.77
N ILE A 187 12.21 16.07 21.61
CA ILE A 187 11.41 17.18 21.09
C ILE A 187 10.23 17.49 22.03
N ILE A 188 9.51 16.46 22.50
CA ILE A 188 8.41 16.65 23.46
C ILE A 188 8.90 17.30 24.75
N GLU A 189 10.05 16.85 25.28
CA GLU A 189 10.68 17.41 26.48
C GLU A 189 11.00 18.91 26.29
N LYS A 190 11.55 19.27 25.12
CA LYS A 190 11.88 20.67 24.80
C LYS A 190 10.65 21.56 24.61
N ILE A 191 9.59 21.04 24.01
CA ILE A 191 8.30 21.75 23.89
C ILE A 191 7.69 21.97 25.28
N ARG A 192 7.76 20.96 26.16
CA ARG A 192 7.29 21.06 27.55
C ARG A 192 8.04 22.14 28.33
N GLU A 193 9.37 22.18 28.25
CA GLU A 193 10.17 23.23 28.89
C GLU A 193 9.79 24.63 28.38
N PHE A 194 9.65 24.77 27.06
CA PHE A 194 9.27 26.04 26.45
C PHE A 194 7.90 26.52 26.95
N PHE A 195 6.92 25.62 27.05
CA PHE A 195 5.59 25.96 27.53
C PHE A 195 5.59 26.32 29.03
N VAL A 196 6.35 25.60 29.86
CA VAL A 196 6.53 25.93 31.28
C VAL A 196 7.14 27.32 31.46
N THR A 197 8.16 27.66 30.66
CA THR A 197 8.78 28.99 30.68
C THR A 197 7.79 30.08 30.26
N ILE A 198 7.00 29.87 29.20
CA ILE A 198 5.96 30.82 28.78
C ILE A 198 4.91 31.01 29.88
N VAL A 199 4.41 29.93 30.46
CA VAL A 199 3.39 30.00 31.52
C VAL A 199 3.94 30.73 32.74
N ASN A 200 5.19 30.50 33.12
CA ASN A 200 5.83 31.20 34.23
C ASN A 200 6.08 32.69 33.91
N ALA A 201 6.44 33.02 32.66
CA ALA A 201 6.59 34.40 32.21
C ALA A 201 5.25 35.15 32.22
N ILE A 202 4.16 34.53 31.76
CA ILE A 202 2.81 35.10 31.77
C ILE A 202 2.32 35.29 33.21
N LYS A 203 2.54 34.33 34.11
CA LYS A 203 2.21 34.48 35.54
C LYS A 203 2.98 35.63 36.20
N GLY A 204 4.24 35.85 35.82
CA GLY A 204 5.03 37.00 36.28
C GLY A 204 4.53 38.35 35.76
N PHE A 205 3.87 38.37 34.59
CA PHE A 205 3.36 39.59 33.96
C PHE A 205 1.96 40.00 34.46
N PHE A 206 1.10 39.03 34.80
CA PHE A 206 -0.25 39.28 35.34
C PHE A 206 -0.35 39.23 36.88
N GLY A 207 0.77 38.98 37.57
CA GLY A 207 0.86 38.88 39.03
C GLY A 207 1.34 40.15 39.76
N LYS A 208 1.23 41.33 39.15
CA LYS A 208 1.46 42.64 39.80
C LYS A 208 0.19 43.47 39.83
#